data_AF-A0A5D3EV99-F1
#
_entry.id   AF-A0A5D3EV99-F1
#
_cell.length_a   1.000
_cell.length_b   1.000
_cell.length_c   1.000
_cell.angle_alpha   90.00
_cell.angle_beta   90.00
_cell.angle_gamma   90.00
#
_symmetry.space_group_name_H-M   'P 1'
#
loop_
_entity.id
_entity.type
_entity.pdbx_description
1 polymer ?
#
loop_
_entity_poly.entity_id
_entity_poly.type
_entity_poly.pdbx_seq_one_letter_code
_entity_poly.pdbx_strand_id
1 'polypeptide(L)'
;MEKIIVTLWMLFGIYMLVLFAILADLWSGVRKAKKNGIARSSYGFKRTIDKIARYYNVLLALTVIDAMQMASIWYLETYYQYRFPMFPFITLLGAIGIGLIEIKSIYEKAEDKVKIDNVAALAGQIVAHKDNIDAIARAVSEYMNKKGTEDGKN
;
A
#
# COMPACT_ATOMS: atom_id res chain seq x y z
N MET A 1 16.92 13.04 -29.31
CA MET A 1 15.85 12.06 -29.66
C MET A 1 15.93 10.82 -28.78
N GLU A 2 17.05 10.08 -28.80
CA GLU A 2 17.22 8.85 -28.02
C GLU A 2 16.98 9.02 -26.50
N LYS A 3 17.60 10.04 -25.86
CA LYS A 3 17.40 10.32 -24.42
C LYS A 3 15.94 10.54 -24.02
N ILE A 4 15.16 11.20 -24.88
CA ILE A 4 13.74 11.47 -24.64
C ILE A 4 12.95 10.17 -24.71
N ILE A 5 13.22 9.33 -25.73
CA ILE A 5 12.57 8.01 -25.87
C ILE A 5 12.85 7.14 -24.64
N VAL A 6 14.11 7.07 -24.19
CA VAL A 6 14.48 6.32 -22.99
C VAL A 6 13.77 6.87 -21.75
N THR A 7 13.70 8.19 -21.62
CA THR A 7 12.98 8.86 -20.51
C THR A 7 11.48 8.52 -20.50
N LEU A 8 10.83 8.50 -21.67
CA LEU A 8 9.43 8.12 -21.78
C LEU A 8 9.20 6.65 -21.36
N TRP A 9 10.11 5.74 -21.73
CA TRP A 9 10.05 4.35 -21.27
C TRP A 9 10.28 4.21 -19.77
N MET A 10 11.19 4.99 -19.19
CA MET A 10 11.40 5.03 -17.74
C MET A 10 10.14 5.53 -17.02
N LEU A 11 9.55 6.64 -17.48
CA LEU A 11 8.30 7.16 -16.94
C LEU A 11 7.16 6.13 -17.05
N PHE A 12 7.01 5.49 -18.21
CA PHE A 12 6.04 4.42 -18.39
C PHE A 12 6.25 3.29 -17.37
N GLY A 13 7.49 2.83 -17.19
CA GLY A 13 7.84 1.81 -16.20
C GLY A 13 7.48 2.23 -14.78
N ILE A 14 7.79 3.46 -14.38
CA ILE A 14 7.45 4.00 -13.05
C ILE A 14 5.94 4.01 -12.83
N TYR A 15 5.16 4.48 -13.80
CA TYR A 15 3.69 4.49 -13.71
C TYR A 15 3.13 3.08 -13.62
N MET A 16 3.68 2.14 -14.39
CA MET A 16 3.27 0.73 -14.33
C MET A 16 3.61 0.08 -12.98
N LEU A 17 4.73 0.41 -12.36
CA LEU A 17 5.09 -0.09 -11.03
C LEU A 17 4.09 0.37 -9.97
N VAL A 18 3.67 1.64 -10.01
CA VAL A 18 2.62 2.17 -9.12
C VAL A 18 1.30 1.44 -9.35
N LEU A 19 0.93 1.20 -10.61
CA LEU A 19 -0.27 0.40 -10.93
C LEU A 19 -0.18 -1.00 -10.32
N PHE A 20 0.95 -1.69 -10.51
CA PHE A 20 1.14 -3.04 -10.00
C PHE A 20 1.12 -3.09 -8.47
N ALA A 21 1.63 -2.07 -7.77
CA ALA A 21 1.53 -1.99 -6.32
C ALA A 21 0.06 -1.90 -5.86
N ILE A 22 -0.75 -1.04 -6.51
CA ILE A 22 -2.18 -0.90 -6.21
C ILE A 22 -2.94 -2.19 -6.54
N LEU A 23 -2.63 -2.84 -7.67
CA LEU A 23 -3.23 -4.11 -8.06
C LEU A 23 -2.84 -5.25 -7.11
N ALA A 24 -1.61 -5.27 -6.59
CA ALA A 24 -1.17 -6.22 -5.58
C ALA A 24 -1.96 -6.04 -4.27
N ASP A 25 -2.21 -4.79 -3.85
CA ASP A 25 -3.07 -4.50 -2.70
C ASP A 25 -4.51 -5.00 -2.88
N LEU A 26 -5.10 -4.73 -4.07
CA LEU A 26 -6.44 -5.23 -4.40
C LEU A 26 -6.47 -6.77 -4.45
N TRP A 27 -5.51 -7.40 -5.12
CA TRP A 27 -5.45 -8.85 -5.26
C TRP A 27 -5.30 -9.55 -3.91
N SER A 28 -4.44 -9.00 -3.03
CA SER A 28 -4.30 -9.45 -1.65
C SER A 28 -5.63 -9.39 -0.91
N GLY A 29 -6.35 -8.26 -1.01
CA GLY A 29 -7.67 -8.08 -0.42
C GLY A 29 -8.72 -9.08 -0.94
N VAL A 30 -8.81 -9.25 -2.27
CA VAL A 30 -9.78 -10.15 -2.90
C VAL A 30 -9.50 -11.62 -2.57
N ARG A 31 -8.23 -12.04 -2.63
CA ARG A 31 -7.82 -13.40 -2.27
C ARG A 31 -8.19 -13.71 -0.82
N LYS A 32 -8.00 -12.74 0.09
CA LYS A 32 -8.34 -12.88 1.51
C LYS A 32 -9.85 -12.98 1.74
N ALA A 33 -10.64 -12.10 1.12
CA ALA A 33 -12.10 -12.15 1.20
C ALA A 33 -12.65 -13.49 0.67
N LYS A 34 -12.08 -14.01 -0.43
CA LYS A 34 -12.44 -15.33 -0.97
C LYS A 34 -12.14 -16.47 0.00
N LYS A 35 -10.98 -16.46 0.67
CA LYS A 35 -10.60 -17.49 1.65
C LYS A 35 -11.51 -17.49 2.89
N ASN A 36 -12.01 -16.34 3.30
CA ASN A 36 -12.80 -16.21 4.53
C ASN A 36 -14.32 -16.27 4.31
N GLY A 37 -14.79 -16.52 3.08
CA GLY A 37 -16.22 -16.56 2.77
C GLY A 37 -16.95 -15.21 2.92
N ILE A 38 -16.22 -14.09 3.02
CA ILE A 38 -16.80 -12.75 3.18
C ILE A 38 -17.37 -12.28 1.83
N ALA A 39 -18.54 -11.64 1.84
CA ALA A 39 -19.15 -11.07 0.66
C ALA A 39 -18.21 -10.05 -0.03
N ARG A 40 -18.00 -10.22 -1.33
CA ARG A 40 -17.14 -9.34 -2.15
C ARG A 40 -17.96 -8.14 -2.57
N SER A 41 -17.96 -7.09 -1.76
CA SER A 41 -18.68 -5.87 -2.07
C SER A 41 -17.95 -5.05 -3.14
N SER A 42 -18.70 -4.27 -3.92
CA SER A 42 -18.16 -3.33 -4.92
C SER A 42 -17.31 -2.20 -4.29
N TYR A 43 -17.39 -2.03 -2.98
CA TYR A 43 -16.65 -1.03 -2.21
C TYR A 43 -15.13 -1.18 -2.36
N GLY A 44 -14.59 -2.40 -2.38
CA GLY A 44 -13.14 -2.64 -2.55
C GLY A 44 -12.62 -2.16 -3.91
N PHE A 45 -13.41 -2.36 -4.97
CA PHE A 45 -13.08 -1.87 -6.31
C PHE A 45 -13.16 -0.35 -6.39
N LYS A 46 -14.22 0.28 -5.83
CA LYS A 46 -14.33 1.74 -5.75
C LYS A 46 -13.13 2.36 -5.02
N ARG A 47 -12.74 1.80 -3.88
CA ARG A 47 -11.55 2.24 -3.13
C ARG A 47 -10.27 2.16 -3.97
N THR A 48 -10.15 1.16 -4.84
CA THR A 48 -8.99 1.01 -5.75
C THR A 48 -8.99 2.09 -6.82
N ILE A 49 -10.15 2.39 -7.43
CA ILE A 49 -10.29 3.50 -8.37
C ILE A 49 -9.91 4.83 -7.70
N ASP A 50 -10.35 5.06 -6.47
CA ASP A 50 -9.98 6.26 -5.73
C ASP A 50 -8.47 6.34 -5.45
N LYS A 51 -7.82 5.20 -5.16
CA LYS A 51 -6.36 5.12 -5.02
C LYS A 51 -5.66 5.48 -6.33
N ILE A 52 -6.10 4.89 -7.44
CA ILE A 52 -5.55 5.19 -8.77
C ILE A 52 -5.68 6.69 -9.06
N ALA A 53 -6.88 7.26 -8.91
CA ALA A 53 -7.12 8.67 -9.17
C ALA A 53 -6.20 9.58 -8.32
N ARG A 54 -6.14 9.34 -7.00
CA ARG A 54 -5.30 10.14 -6.09
C ARG A 54 -3.81 10.00 -6.41
N TYR A 55 -3.32 8.79 -6.55
CA TYR A 55 -1.90 8.54 -6.76
C TYR A 55 -1.43 9.01 -8.14
N TYR A 56 -2.23 8.83 -9.18
CA TYR A 56 -1.87 9.32 -10.51
C TYR A 56 -1.95 10.84 -10.63
N ASN A 57 -2.88 11.50 -9.91
CA ASN A 57 -2.89 12.96 -9.85
C ASN A 57 -1.60 13.51 -9.23
N VAL A 58 -1.14 12.89 -8.14
CA VAL A 58 0.15 13.24 -7.51
C VAL A 58 1.31 12.92 -8.47
N LEU A 59 1.34 11.73 -9.04
CA LEU A 59 2.42 11.28 -9.91
C LEU A 59 2.56 12.16 -11.17
N LEU A 60 1.44 12.58 -11.76
CA LEU A 60 1.41 13.54 -12.88
C LEU A 60 2.00 14.89 -12.47
N ALA A 61 1.64 15.41 -11.30
CA ALA A 61 2.20 16.67 -10.80
C ALA A 61 3.73 16.57 -10.62
N LEU A 62 4.24 15.45 -10.09
CA LEU A 62 5.69 15.21 -9.96
C LEU A 62 6.37 15.06 -11.34
N THR A 63 5.70 14.44 -12.30
CA THR A 63 6.21 14.31 -13.68
C THR A 63 6.31 15.66 -14.38
N VAL A 64 5.39 16.60 -14.10
CA VAL A 64 5.52 17.98 -14.60
C VAL A 64 6.76 18.66 -14.05
N ILE A 65 7.05 18.49 -12.75
CA ILE A 65 8.27 19.04 -12.12
C ILE A 65 9.53 18.47 -12.79
N ASP A 66 9.58 17.15 -12.96
CA ASP A 66 10.67 16.47 -13.65
C ASP A 66 10.81 16.92 -15.10
N ALA A 67 9.71 17.13 -15.82
CA ALA A 67 9.73 17.65 -17.18
C ALA A 67 10.33 19.07 -17.25
N MET A 68 9.99 19.94 -16.29
CA MET A 68 10.60 21.27 -16.16
C MET A 68 12.11 21.17 -15.91
N GLN A 69 12.53 20.32 -14.96
CA GLN A 69 13.94 20.07 -14.66
C GLN A 69 14.70 19.53 -15.88
N MET A 70 14.13 18.57 -16.59
CA MET A 70 14.74 17.99 -17.79
C MET A 70 14.79 18.97 -18.97
N ALA A 71 13.81 19.85 -19.11
CA ALA A 71 13.86 20.94 -20.08
C ALA A 71 15.02 21.90 -19.78
N SER A 72 15.26 22.23 -18.51
CA SER A 72 16.43 23.02 -18.10
C SER A 72 17.75 22.30 -18.40
N ILE A 73 17.84 20.99 -18.11
CA ILE A 73 19.03 20.19 -18.44
C ILE A 73 19.26 20.17 -19.96
N TRP A 74 18.21 19.99 -20.75
CA TRP A 74 18.32 19.99 -22.21
C TRP A 74 18.84 21.33 -22.74
N TYR A 75 18.36 22.46 -22.18
CA TYR A 75 18.87 23.79 -22.52
C TYR A 75 20.36 23.94 -22.17
N LEU A 76 20.75 23.56 -20.95
CA LEU A 76 22.16 23.63 -20.51
C LEU A 76 23.08 22.74 -21.35
N GLU A 77 22.64 21.54 -21.69
CA GLU A 77 23.42 20.63 -22.54
C GLU A 77 23.59 21.20 -23.96
N THR A 78 22.52 21.78 -24.52
CA THR A 78 22.53 22.33 -25.89
C THR A 78 23.45 23.54 -26.01
N TYR A 79 23.38 24.48 -25.07
CA TYR A 79 24.05 25.78 -25.20
C TYR A 79 25.35 25.91 -24.41
N TYR A 80 25.51 25.16 -23.32
CA TYR A 80 26.64 25.28 -22.39
C TYR A 80 27.50 24.02 -22.28
N GLN A 81 27.19 22.97 -23.07
CA GLN A 81 27.93 21.69 -23.10
C GLN A 81 28.00 20.97 -21.74
N TYR A 82 27.08 21.28 -20.82
CA TYR A 82 26.95 20.57 -19.56
C TYR A 82 26.32 19.19 -19.78
N ARG A 83 26.94 18.15 -19.22
CA ARG A 83 26.46 16.77 -19.32
C ARG A 83 25.84 16.33 -18.00
N PHE A 84 24.59 16.70 -17.78
CA PHE A 84 23.80 16.22 -16.65
C PHE A 84 22.93 15.01 -17.04
N PRO A 85 22.66 14.08 -16.11
CA PRO A 85 21.77 12.96 -16.35
C PRO A 85 20.32 13.44 -16.54
N MET A 86 19.68 13.02 -17.63
CA MET A 86 18.27 13.27 -17.91
C MET A 86 17.45 12.10 -17.35
N PHE A 87 16.93 12.26 -16.13
CA PHE A 87 16.23 11.21 -15.40
C PHE A 87 15.10 11.80 -14.52
N PRO A 88 13.92 11.14 -14.41
CA PRO A 88 12.77 11.63 -13.65
C PRO A 88 12.90 11.31 -12.15
N PHE A 89 13.79 12.02 -11.45
CA PHE A 89 14.13 11.72 -10.05
C PHE A 89 12.95 11.95 -9.10
N ILE A 90 12.18 13.03 -9.30
CA ILE A 90 11.12 13.43 -8.38
C ILE A 90 9.93 12.49 -8.49
N THR A 91 9.56 12.11 -9.70
CA THR A 91 8.54 11.11 -10.03
C THR A 91 8.91 9.75 -9.46
N LEU A 92 10.18 9.34 -9.61
CA LEU A 92 10.65 8.07 -9.04
C LEU A 92 10.50 8.05 -7.52
N LEU A 93 10.92 9.13 -6.83
CA LEU A 93 10.80 9.23 -5.39
C LEU A 93 9.35 9.19 -4.93
N GLY A 94 8.45 9.89 -5.63
CA GLY A 94 7.01 9.83 -5.39
C GLY A 94 6.43 8.42 -5.57
N ALA A 95 6.83 7.72 -6.63
CA ALA A 95 6.40 6.35 -6.89
C ALA A 95 6.87 5.38 -5.80
N ILE A 96 8.11 5.52 -5.31
CA ILE A 96 8.62 4.74 -4.17
C ILE A 96 7.75 5.01 -2.93
N GLY A 97 7.47 6.29 -2.63
CA GLY A 97 6.62 6.66 -1.50
C GLY A 97 5.22 6.03 -1.58
N ILE A 98 4.58 6.08 -2.76
CA ILE A 98 3.28 5.44 -3.00
C ILE A 98 3.38 3.91 -2.81
N GLY A 99 4.43 3.29 -3.35
CA GLY A 99 4.67 1.85 -3.19
C GLY A 99 4.79 1.44 -1.73
N LEU A 100 5.51 2.21 -0.90
CA LEU A 100 5.64 1.96 0.54
C LEU A 100 4.29 2.08 1.27
N ILE A 101 3.45 3.06 0.90
CA ILE A 101 2.10 3.20 1.45
C ILE A 101 1.25 1.95 1.16
N GLU A 102 1.32 1.43 -0.06
CA GLU A 102 0.57 0.23 -0.45
C GLU A 102 1.09 -1.04 0.25
N ILE A 103 2.40 -1.20 0.38
CA ILE A 103 3.01 -2.28 1.16
C ILE A 103 2.52 -2.23 2.61
N LYS A 104 2.56 -1.05 3.24
CA LYS A 104 2.06 -0.86 4.60
C LYS A 104 0.57 -1.20 4.71
N SER A 105 -0.24 -0.80 3.73
CA SER A 105 -1.68 -1.12 3.70
C SER A 105 -1.95 -2.63 3.66
N ILE A 106 -1.11 -3.42 3.01
CA ILE A 106 -1.23 -4.88 2.99
C ILE A 106 -0.94 -5.48 4.38
N TYR A 107 0.10 -5.00 5.06
CA TYR A 107 0.44 -5.46 6.41
C TYR A 107 -0.63 -5.10 7.45
N GLU A 108 -1.15 -3.87 7.43
CA GLU A 108 -2.24 -3.45 8.33
C GLU A 108 -3.48 -4.35 8.15
N LYS A 109 -3.88 -4.61 6.90
CA LYS A 109 -4.97 -5.55 6.61
C LYS A 109 -4.65 -6.97 7.09
N ALA A 110 -3.38 -7.38 7.13
CA ALA A 110 -2.95 -8.69 7.64
C ALA A 110 -3.24 -8.79 9.15
N GLU A 111 -2.77 -7.81 9.91
CA GLU A 111 -2.91 -7.71 11.37
C GLU A 111 -4.37 -7.55 11.82
N ASP A 112 -5.15 -6.68 11.17
CA ASP A 112 -6.55 -6.45 11.53
C ASP A 112 -7.38 -7.74 11.47
N LYS A 113 -7.09 -8.61 10.50
CA LYS A 113 -7.74 -9.92 10.42
C LYS A 113 -7.38 -10.80 11.63
N VAL A 114 -6.10 -10.85 12.02
CA VAL A 114 -5.67 -11.66 13.17
C VAL A 114 -6.37 -11.19 14.45
N LYS A 115 -6.50 -9.87 14.62
CA LYS A 115 -7.24 -9.29 15.76
C LYS A 115 -8.71 -9.71 15.75
N ILE A 116 -9.39 -9.64 14.61
CA ILE A 116 -10.80 -10.07 14.49
C ILE A 116 -10.96 -11.57 14.78
N ASP A 117 -10.10 -12.42 14.20
CA ASP A 117 -10.15 -13.87 14.42
C ASP A 117 -9.93 -14.22 15.91
N ASN A 118 -9.01 -13.54 16.60
CA ASN A 118 -8.77 -13.72 18.03
C ASN A 118 -9.99 -13.34 18.88
N VAL A 119 -10.67 -12.22 18.56
CA VAL A 119 -11.89 -11.79 19.26
C VAL A 119 -13.04 -12.77 19.01
N ALA A 120 -13.19 -13.26 17.78
CA ALA A 120 -14.20 -14.26 17.45
C ALA A 120 -13.96 -15.59 18.19
N ALA A 121 -12.70 -16.04 18.28
CA ALA A 121 -12.32 -17.22 19.04
C ALA A 121 -12.63 -17.07 20.54
N LEU A 122 -12.30 -15.91 21.12
CA LEU A 122 -12.65 -15.58 22.51
C LEU A 122 -14.16 -15.65 22.74
N ALA A 123 -14.95 -14.99 21.89
CA ALA A 123 -16.41 -15.01 21.99
C ALA A 123 -16.97 -16.43 21.92
N GLY A 124 -16.43 -17.28 21.03
CA GLY A 124 -16.78 -18.70 20.95
C GLY A 124 -16.46 -19.47 22.23
N GLN A 125 -15.30 -19.24 22.85
CA GLN A 125 -14.93 -19.88 24.12
C GLN A 125 -15.85 -19.46 25.27
N ILE A 126 -16.25 -18.18 25.32
CA ILE A 126 -17.18 -17.66 26.33
C ILE A 126 -18.55 -18.33 26.20
N VAL A 127 -19.06 -18.44 24.97
CA VAL A 127 -20.37 -19.10 24.72
C VAL A 127 -20.31 -20.60 25.05
N ALA A 128 -19.21 -21.28 24.69
CA ALA A 128 -19.04 -22.71 24.93
C ALA A 128 -18.92 -23.06 26.42
N HIS A 129 -18.37 -22.17 27.24
CA HIS A 129 -18.18 -22.38 28.68
C HIS A 129 -19.05 -21.45 29.53
N LYS A 130 -20.22 -21.04 29.03
CA LYS A 130 -21.13 -20.10 29.70
C LYS A 130 -21.46 -20.49 31.16
N ASP A 131 -21.46 -21.80 31.45
CA ASP A 131 -21.79 -22.36 32.76
C ASP A 131 -20.55 -22.55 33.66
N ASN A 132 -19.35 -22.28 33.15
CA ASN A 132 -18.08 -22.40 33.87
C ASN A 132 -17.31 -21.06 33.85
N ILE A 133 -17.57 -20.26 34.89
CA ILE A 133 -17.03 -18.90 35.07
C ILE A 133 -15.49 -18.90 35.14
N ASP A 134 -14.86 -19.94 35.69
CA ASP A 134 -13.40 -20.02 35.79
C ASP A 134 -12.73 -20.20 34.42
N ALA A 135 -13.34 -20.98 33.53
CA ALA A 135 -12.85 -21.17 32.16
C ALA A 135 -12.94 -19.86 31.35
N ILE A 136 -14.03 -19.10 31.54
CA ILE A 136 -14.21 -17.77 30.93
C ILE A 136 -13.15 -16.79 31.42
N ALA A 137 -12.93 -16.73 32.74
CA ALA A 137 -11.96 -15.82 33.35
C ALA A 137 -10.54 -16.06 32.82
N ARG A 138 -10.15 -17.34 32.64
CA ARG A 138 -8.84 -17.70 32.07
C ARG A 138 -8.70 -17.27 30.60
N ALA A 139 -9.71 -17.54 29.77
CA ALA A 139 -9.69 -17.15 28.36
C ALA A 139 -9.57 -15.63 28.16
N VAL A 140 -10.32 -14.85 28.97
CA VAL A 140 -10.25 -13.37 28.95
C VAL A 140 -8.90 -12.87 29.46
N SER A 141 -8.38 -13.44 30.54
CA SER A 141 -7.06 -13.10 31.09
C SER A 141 -5.94 -13.37 30.09
N GLU A 142 -5.98 -14.50 29.39
CA GLU A 142 -4.98 -14.88 28.39
C GLU A 142 -5.00 -13.95 27.19
N TYR A 143 -6.19 -13.57 26.69
CA TYR A 143 -6.34 -12.56 25.65
C TYR A 143 -5.83 -11.18 26.09
N MET A 144 -6.14 -10.74 27.32
CA MET A 144 -5.64 -9.48 27.87
C MET A 144 -4.12 -9.44 28.00
N ASN A 145 -3.50 -10.53 28.49
CA ASN A 145 -2.04 -10.63 28.61
C ASN A 145 -1.37 -10.60 27.24
N LYS A 146 -1.92 -11.31 26.26
CA LYS A 146 -1.41 -11.34 24.88
C LYS A 146 -1.52 -9.98 24.20
N LYS A 147 -2.64 -9.27 24.39
CA LYS A 147 -2.85 -7.91 23.90
C LYS A 147 -1.85 -6.92 24.52
N GLY A 148 -1.62 -7.01 25.83
CA GLY A 148 -0.63 -6.18 26.52
C GLY A 148 0.82 -6.40 26.05
N THR A 149 1.15 -7.59 25.52
CA THR A 149 2.47 -7.87 24.94
C THR A 149 2.62 -7.39 23.50
N GLU A 150 1.52 -7.30 22.73
CA GLU A 150 1.52 -6.77 21.36
C GLU A 150 1.60 -5.23 21.34
N ASP A 151 0.89 -4.53 22.23
CA ASP A 151 0.93 -3.05 22.32
C ASP A 151 2.28 -2.52 22.87
N GLY A 152 3.03 -3.34 23.62
CA GLY A 152 4.34 -2.96 24.16
C GLY A 152 5.53 -3.12 23.20
N LYS A 153 5.30 -3.58 21.96
CA LYS A 153 6.34 -3.79 20.93
C LYS A 153 6.32 -2.76 19.79
N ASN A 154 5.47 -1.74 19.86
CA ASN A 154 5.43 -0.62 18.91
C ASN A 154 6.44 0.48 19.27
#